data_AF-A0AAU0Y5E1-F1
#
_entry.id   AF-A0AAU0Y5E1-F1
#
_cell.length_a   1.000
_cell.length_b   1.000
_cell.length_c   1.000
_cell.angle_alpha   90.00
_cell.angle_beta   90.00
_cell.angle_gamma   90.00
#
_symmetry.space_group_name_H-M   'P 1'
#
loop_
_entity.id
_entity.type
_entity.pdbx_description
1 polymer ?
#
loop_
_entity_poly.entity_id
_entity_poly.type
_entity_poly.pdbx_seq_one_letter_code
_entity_poly.pdbx_strand_id
1 'polypeptide(L)'
;MLAATNGASEHTPTGSVTRMMLVEQDGLLINLAAYRGHDASRVMAELRTALRTCRKFPVAGTGGVTWSGIRSARQLGEGDQEVAFRGEVYMGSAKDGPIVPNEVHVIRVGTTIATFTSQNVTATAASPVVPRDVVHRQVTALIALSAG
;
A
#
# COMPACT_ATOMS: atom_id res chain seq x y z
N MET A 1 14.06 0.49 -0.77
CA MET A 1 13.41 -0.54 -1.63
C MET A 1 11.97 -0.68 -1.13
N LEU A 2 10.93 -0.71 -1.98
CA LEU A 2 9.51 -0.60 -1.57
C LEU A 2 8.93 -1.84 -0.87
N ALA A 3 9.77 -2.53 -0.10
CA ALA A 3 9.38 -3.63 0.75
C ALA A 3 8.62 -3.15 2.01
N ALA A 4 8.50 -1.84 2.22
CA ALA A 4 7.63 -1.20 3.22
C ALA A 4 6.14 -1.57 3.09
N THR A 5 5.64 -1.91 1.90
CA THR A 5 4.24 -2.34 1.74
C THR A 5 3.97 -3.72 2.36
N ASN A 6 5.02 -4.52 2.59
CA ASN A 6 4.98 -5.85 3.21
C ASN A 6 5.75 -5.92 4.55
N GLY A 7 6.11 -4.78 5.16
CA GLY A 7 6.84 -4.76 6.45
C GLY A 7 8.36 -4.99 6.37
N ALA A 8 8.96 -4.88 5.19
CA ALA A 8 10.40 -5.03 4.95
C ALA A 8 11.06 -3.70 4.54
N SER A 9 10.74 -2.61 5.24
CA SER A 9 11.69 -1.50 5.40
C SER A 9 12.87 -1.93 6.29
N GLU A 10 13.99 -1.20 6.31
CA GLU A 10 15.05 -1.43 7.32
C GLU A 10 14.53 -1.24 8.76
N HIS A 11 13.35 -0.64 8.88
CA HIS A 11 12.59 -0.54 10.10
C HIS A 11 11.56 -1.66 10.20
N THR A 12 11.71 -2.54 11.18
CA THR A 12 10.77 -3.66 11.43
C THR A 12 9.55 -3.16 12.22
N PRO A 13 8.32 -3.42 11.75
CA PRO A 13 7.11 -3.17 12.55
C PRO A 13 7.15 -3.94 13.88
N THR A 14 6.61 -3.35 14.95
CA THR A 14 6.39 -4.04 16.23
C THR A 14 5.19 -4.98 16.21
N GLY A 15 4.27 -4.75 15.28
CA GLY A 15 3.12 -5.60 15.03
C GLY A 15 2.43 -5.18 13.74
N SER A 16 1.77 -6.13 13.09
CA SER A 16 0.99 -5.86 11.88
C SER A 16 -0.25 -6.72 11.79
N VAL A 17 -1.29 -6.18 11.17
CA VAL A 17 -2.50 -6.92 10.83
C VAL A 17 -2.91 -6.62 9.40
N THR A 18 -3.14 -7.68 8.63
CA THR A 18 -3.66 -7.59 7.26
C THR A 18 -5.08 -8.12 7.20
N ARG A 19 -5.95 -7.42 6.48
CA ARG A 19 -7.30 -7.86 6.12
C ARG A 19 -7.47 -7.73 4.62
N MET A 20 -8.15 -8.71 4.03
CA MET A 20 -8.52 -8.70 2.63
C MET A 20 -10.04 -8.76 2.58
N MET A 21 -10.64 -7.89 1.76
CA MET A 21 -12.05 -7.90 1.42
C MET A 21 -12.13 -8.13 -0.08
N LEU A 22 -12.99 -9.07 -0.48
CA LEU A 22 -13.29 -9.33 -1.88
C LEU A 22 -14.74 -8.93 -2.11
N VAL A 23 -14.97 -7.99 -3.02
CA VAL A 23 -16.30 -7.60 -3.47
C VAL A 23 -16.35 -7.87 -4.96
N GLU A 24 -17.04 -8.95 -5.33
CA GLU A 24 -17.09 -9.44 -6.71
C GLU A 24 -15.69 -9.60 -7.34
N GLN A 25 -15.32 -8.71 -8.25
CA GLN A 25 -14.07 -8.73 -9.02
C GLN A 25 -13.01 -7.73 -8.50
N ASP A 26 -13.34 -6.97 -7.46
CA ASP A 26 -12.46 -6.00 -6.82
C ASP A 26 -11.99 -6.52 -5.45
N GLY A 27 -10.69 -6.46 -5.22
CA GLY A 27 -10.06 -6.81 -3.96
C GLY A 27 -9.55 -5.57 -3.24
N LEU A 28 -9.86 -5.41 -1.96
CA LEU A 28 -9.29 -4.39 -1.10
C LEU A 28 -8.48 -5.06 0.01
N LEU A 29 -7.16 -4.82 -0.01
CA LEU A 29 -6.25 -5.21 1.07
C LEU A 29 -5.98 -4.01 1.96
N ILE A 30 -6.06 -4.22 3.27
CA ILE A 30 -5.70 -3.24 4.28
C ILE A 30 -4.64 -3.88 5.17
N ASN A 31 -3.46 -3.27 5.23
CA ASN A 31 -2.40 -3.64 6.16
C ASN A 31 -2.16 -2.49 7.14
N LEU A 32 -2.23 -2.77 8.44
CA LEU A 32 -1.86 -1.84 9.49
C LEU A 32 -0.58 -2.33 10.13
N ALA A 33 0.46 -1.49 10.16
CA ALA A 33 1.76 -1.81 10.75
C ALA A 33 2.15 -0.74 11.78
N ALA A 34 2.37 -1.16 13.02
CA ALA A 34 2.83 -0.30 14.11
C ALA A 34 4.36 -0.29 14.15
N TYR A 35 4.96 0.88 14.42
CA TYR A 35 6.41 1.07 14.49
C TYR A 35 6.83 1.69 15.83
N ARG A 36 8.12 1.65 16.14
CA ARG A 36 8.69 2.36 17.31
C ARG A 36 9.06 3.79 16.95
N GLY A 37 8.84 4.71 17.88
CA GLY A 37 9.33 6.09 17.81
C GLY A 37 9.07 6.75 16.46
N HIS A 38 10.15 7.19 15.79
CA HIS A 38 10.08 7.90 14.51
C HIS A 38 10.21 6.98 13.28
N ASP A 39 10.21 5.66 13.44
CA ASP A 39 10.46 4.76 12.31
C ASP A 39 9.34 4.82 11.27
N ALA A 40 8.09 5.00 11.68
CA ALA A 40 6.99 5.19 10.72
C ALA A 40 7.20 6.43 9.82
N SER A 41 7.71 7.55 10.35
CA SER A 41 7.94 8.74 9.54
C SER A 41 9.15 8.57 8.61
N ARG A 42 10.18 7.83 9.03
CA ARG A 42 11.33 7.45 8.18
C ARG A 42 10.90 6.58 7.01
N VAL A 43 10.09 5.55 7.27
CA VAL A 43 9.52 4.69 6.23
C VAL A 43 8.73 5.51 5.20
N MET A 44 7.91 6.47 5.65
CA MET A 44 7.18 7.37 4.74
C MET A 44 8.12 8.25 3.89
N ALA A 45 9.20 8.76 4.48
CA ALA A 45 10.18 9.58 3.77
C ALA A 45 10.96 8.79 2.71
N GLU A 46 11.38 7.56 3.04
CA GLU A 46 12.04 6.64 2.11
C GLU A 46 11.12 6.23 0.98
N LEU A 47 9.88 5.87 1.31
CA LEU A 47 8.86 5.51 0.33
C LEU A 47 8.62 6.66 -0.66
N ARG A 48 8.43 7.88 -0.15
CA ARG A 48 8.26 9.07 -0.98
C ARG A 48 9.47 9.31 -1.88
N THR A 49 10.68 9.15 -1.35
CA THR A 49 11.92 9.30 -2.11
C THR A 49 12.02 8.26 -3.22
N ALA A 50 11.75 6.99 -2.91
CA ALA A 50 11.81 5.90 -3.87
C ALA A 50 10.82 6.09 -5.02
N LEU A 51 9.59 6.52 -4.74
CA LEU A 51 8.56 6.72 -5.77
C LEU A 51 8.86 7.86 -6.74
N ARG A 52 9.83 8.75 -6.45
CA ARG A 52 10.25 9.78 -7.40
C ARG A 52 10.84 9.18 -8.67
N THR A 53 11.60 8.11 -8.55
CA THR A 53 12.37 7.52 -9.68
C THR A 53 12.07 6.04 -9.92
N CYS A 54 11.65 5.30 -8.89
CA CYS A 54 11.33 3.89 -9.02
C CYS A 54 10.05 3.71 -9.84
N ARG A 55 10.16 3.00 -10.96
CA ARG A 55 9.03 2.66 -11.84
C ARG A 55 8.73 1.16 -11.88
N LYS A 56 9.62 0.35 -11.32
CA LYS A 56 9.55 -1.11 -11.30
C LYS A 56 10.32 -1.63 -10.10
N PHE A 57 9.77 -2.62 -9.39
CA PHE A 57 10.47 -3.30 -8.31
C PHE A 57 9.94 -4.74 -8.12
N PRO A 58 10.82 -5.70 -7.79
CA PRO A 58 10.39 -7.06 -7.48
C PRO A 58 9.67 -7.11 -6.13
N VAL A 59 8.71 -8.01 -5.99
CA VAL A 59 8.13 -8.36 -4.69
C VAL A 59 8.98 -9.45 -4.06
N ALA A 60 9.59 -9.17 -2.91
CA ALA A 60 10.44 -10.14 -2.22
C ALA A 60 9.64 -11.40 -1.83
N GLY A 61 10.26 -12.58 -1.96
CA GLY A 61 9.69 -13.85 -1.48
C GLY A 61 8.56 -14.46 -2.32
N THR A 62 8.27 -13.91 -3.50
CA THR A 62 7.09 -14.30 -4.31
C THR A 62 7.43 -14.96 -5.66
N GLY A 63 8.66 -15.48 -5.81
CA GLY A 63 9.01 -16.30 -6.98
C GLY A 63 8.95 -15.57 -8.33
N GLY A 64 9.14 -14.24 -8.36
CA GLY A 64 9.23 -13.46 -9.60
C GLY A 64 8.15 -12.39 -9.80
N VAL A 65 7.18 -12.26 -8.88
CA VAL A 65 6.17 -11.19 -8.95
C VAL A 65 6.87 -9.83 -8.94
N THR A 66 6.46 -8.96 -9.84
CA THR A 66 7.07 -7.65 -10.05
C THR A 66 6.00 -6.60 -10.18
N TRP A 67 6.18 -5.50 -9.44
CA TRP A 67 5.46 -4.27 -9.69
C TRP A 67 6.11 -3.51 -10.83
N SER A 68 5.29 -2.95 -11.72
CA SER A 68 5.74 -2.08 -12.80
C SER A 68 4.75 -0.93 -13.02
N GLY A 69 5.09 -0.02 -13.95
CA GLY A 69 4.20 1.07 -14.32
C GLY A 69 3.89 2.04 -13.18
N ILE A 70 4.77 2.12 -12.17
CA ILE A 70 4.50 2.92 -10.96
C ILE A 70 4.34 4.39 -11.32
N ARG A 71 3.20 4.98 -10.93
CA ARG A 71 2.91 6.41 -11.11
C ARG A 71 2.21 6.96 -9.88
N SER A 72 2.42 8.24 -9.58
CA SER A 72 1.70 8.91 -8.51
C SER A 72 0.20 8.88 -8.75
N ALA A 73 -0.56 8.70 -7.68
CA ALA A 73 -2.01 8.81 -7.67
C ALA A 73 -2.43 10.07 -6.90
N ARG A 74 -3.69 10.47 -7.03
CA ARG A 74 -4.23 11.59 -6.26
C ARG A 74 -4.35 11.17 -4.80
N GLN A 75 -3.77 11.96 -3.90
CA GLN A 75 -3.87 11.77 -2.46
C GLN A 75 -5.26 12.16 -1.95
N LEU A 76 -5.69 11.53 -0.87
CA LEU A 76 -6.99 11.78 -0.22
C LEU A 76 -6.90 12.90 0.82
N GLY A 77 -5.69 13.25 1.28
CA GLY A 77 -5.43 14.26 2.30
C GLY A 77 -5.70 13.77 3.71
N GLU A 78 -5.48 12.48 3.98
CA GLU A 78 -5.80 11.83 5.25
C GLU A 78 -4.54 11.52 6.08
N GLY A 79 -4.69 11.51 7.41
CA GLY A 79 -3.61 11.22 8.35
C GLY A 79 -2.52 12.30 8.43
N ASP A 80 -1.41 11.98 9.09
CA ASP A 80 -0.29 12.92 9.27
C ASP A 80 0.57 13.04 8.01
N GLN A 81 0.67 11.93 7.27
CA GLN A 81 1.40 11.84 6.01
C GLN A 81 0.70 10.85 5.11
N GLU A 82 0.62 11.18 3.82
CA GLU A 82 0.13 10.27 2.79
C GLU A 82 1.15 10.14 1.66
N VAL A 83 1.12 8.99 1.00
CA VAL A 83 1.70 8.71 -0.31
C VAL A 83 0.69 7.84 -1.08
N ALA A 84 0.39 8.21 -2.32
CA ALA A 84 -0.53 7.45 -3.16
C ALA A 84 0.11 7.17 -4.52
N PHE A 85 -0.04 5.94 -5.03
CA PHE A 85 0.47 5.53 -6.32
C PHE A 85 -0.37 4.42 -6.95
N ARG A 86 -0.25 4.28 -8.27
CA ARG A 86 -0.79 3.16 -9.04
C ARG A 86 0.34 2.33 -9.60
N GLY A 87 0.05 1.08 -9.89
CA GLY A 87 0.99 0.18 -10.53
C GLY A 87 0.34 -1.10 -11.02
N GLU A 88 1.12 -1.89 -11.71
CA GLU A 88 0.72 -3.15 -12.30
C GLU A 88 1.53 -4.28 -11.67
N VAL A 89 0.84 -5.34 -11.25
CA VAL A 89 1.47 -6.54 -10.70
C VAL A 89 1.33 -7.68 -11.70
N TYR A 90 2.46 -8.23 -12.13
CA TYR A 90 2.48 -9.43 -12.96
C TYR A 90 2.34 -10.66 -12.05
N MET A 91 1.20 -11.35 -12.15
CA MET A 91 0.92 -12.57 -11.39
C MET A 91 1.41 -13.79 -12.18
N GLY A 92 2.53 -14.41 -11.76
CA GLY A 92 3.05 -15.65 -12.33
C GLY A 92 4.53 -15.62 -12.70
N SER A 93 5.10 -16.79 -13.02
CA SER A 93 6.50 -16.98 -13.43
C SER A 93 6.75 -16.78 -14.92
N ALA A 94 5.69 -16.67 -15.73
CA ALA A 94 5.75 -16.49 -17.18
C ALA A 94 5.43 -15.03 -17.58
N LYS A 95 6.00 -14.60 -18.72
CA LYS A 95 5.74 -13.28 -19.33
C LYS A 95 4.27 -13.04 -19.71
N ASP A 96 3.44 -14.08 -19.66
CA ASP A 96 2.03 -14.07 -20.09
C ASP A 96 1.04 -14.16 -18.91
N GLY A 97 1.52 -14.03 -17.66
CA GLY A 97 0.65 -13.98 -16.48
C GLY A 97 -0.25 -12.74 -16.46
N PRO A 98 -1.44 -12.80 -15.86
CA PRO A 98 -2.37 -11.67 -15.84
C PRO A 98 -1.74 -10.45 -15.15
N ILE A 99 -1.96 -9.28 -15.76
CA ILE A 99 -1.55 -7.98 -15.23
C ILE A 99 -2.68 -7.47 -14.34
N VAL A 100 -2.43 -7.41 -13.04
CA VAL A 100 -3.40 -6.89 -12.07
C VAL A 100 -3.07 -5.40 -11.85
N PRO A 101 -3.91 -4.46 -12.30
CA PRO A 101 -3.74 -3.06 -11.94
C PRO A 101 -4.08 -2.87 -10.46
N ASN A 102 -3.37 -1.95 -9.81
CA ASN A 102 -3.49 -1.64 -8.40
C ASN A 102 -3.49 -0.13 -8.17
N GLU A 103 -4.25 0.32 -7.18
CA GLU A 103 -4.11 1.64 -6.56
C GLU A 103 -3.77 1.45 -5.08
N VAL A 104 -2.75 2.18 -4.61
CA VAL A 104 -2.19 2.05 -3.27
C VAL A 104 -2.20 3.41 -2.58
N HIS A 105 -2.73 3.44 -1.37
CA HIS A 105 -2.60 4.56 -0.44
C HIS A 105 -1.86 4.09 0.81
N VAL A 106 -0.76 4.78 1.13
CA VAL A 106 0.02 4.56 2.34
C VAL A 106 -0.12 5.80 3.21
N ILE A 107 -0.71 5.64 4.38
CA ILE A 107 -1.08 6.73 5.28
C ILE A 107 -0.47 6.47 6.66
N ARG A 108 0.22 7.47 7.21
CA ARG A 108 0.73 7.42 8.58
C ARG A 108 -0.21 8.15 9.53
N VAL A 109 -0.51 7.52 10.67
CA VAL A 109 -1.17 8.13 11.83
C VAL A 109 -0.34 7.80 13.06
N GLY A 110 0.30 8.81 13.66
CA GLY A 110 1.25 8.61 14.75
C GLY A 110 2.36 7.64 14.36
N THR A 111 2.51 6.55 15.10
CA THR A 111 3.51 5.50 14.83
C THR A 111 2.98 4.34 13.97
N THR A 112 1.75 4.44 13.47
CA THR A 112 1.13 3.40 12.64
C THR A 112 1.11 3.82 11.17
N ILE A 113 1.41 2.88 10.28
CA ILE A 113 1.22 3.03 8.84
C ILE A 113 0.07 2.12 8.41
N ALA A 114 -0.95 2.70 7.77
CA ALA A 114 -2.04 2.01 7.11
C ALA A 114 -1.81 2.00 5.59
N THR A 115 -1.73 0.82 5.00
CA THR A 115 -1.60 0.62 3.56
C THR A 115 -2.89 0.02 3.02
N PHE A 116 -3.54 0.73 2.12
CA PHE A 116 -4.74 0.30 1.40
C PHE A 116 -4.34 -0.02 -0.03
N THR A 117 -4.66 -1.21 -0.51
CA THR A 117 -4.39 -1.64 -1.88
C THR A 117 -5.67 -2.14 -2.50
N SER A 118 -6.18 -1.40 -3.47
CA SER A 118 -7.32 -1.81 -4.31
C SER A 118 -6.78 -2.51 -5.55
N GLN A 119 -7.33 -3.68 -5.89
CA GLN A 119 -6.88 -4.56 -6.95
C GLN A 119 -8.07 -4.94 -7.83
N ASN A 120 -7.88 -4.94 -9.14
CA ASN A 120 -8.83 -5.54 -10.07
C ASN A 120 -8.30 -6.92 -10.49
N VAL A 121 -8.77 -7.97 -9.82
CA VAL A 121 -8.17 -9.30 -9.93
C VAL A 121 -8.53 -10.02 -11.23
N THR A 122 -9.53 -9.55 -11.98
CA THR A 122 -9.90 -10.11 -13.28
C THR A 122 -9.28 -9.36 -14.46
N ALA A 123 -8.62 -8.22 -14.22
CA ALA A 123 -8.04 -7.36 -15.25
C ALA A 123 -9.03 -6.92 -16.34
N THR A 124 -10.34 -6.93 -16.06
CA THR A 124 -11.40 -6.64 -17.04
C THR A 124 -12.10 -5.28 -16.85
N ALA A 125 -11.83 -4.56 -15.76
CA ALA A 125 -12.51 -3.29 -15.46
C ALA A 125 -11.56 -2.08 -15.43
N ALA A 126 -12.13 -0.90 -15.22
CA ALA A 126 -11.39 0.35 -14.99
C ALA A 126 -10.35 0.18 -13.87
N SER A 127 -9.33 1.05 -13.84
CA SER A 127 -8.31 1.02 -12.78
C SER A 127 -8.98 1.01 -11.40
N PRO A 128 -8.60 0.08 -10.50
CA PRO A 128 -9.22 -0.01 -9.19
C PRO A 128 -8.99 1.28 -8.42
N VAL A 129 -9.97 1.66 -7.60
CA VAL A 129 -9.92 2.86 -6.77
C VAL A 129 -9.98 2.43 -5.32
N VAL A 130 -9.18 3.06 -4.46
CA VAL A 130 -9.30 2.87 -3.02
C VAL A 130 -10.50 3.67 -2.51
N PRO A 131 -11.51 3.05 -1.86
CA PRO A 131 -12.69 3.77 -1.38
C PRO A 131 -12.33 4.77 -0.28
N ARG A 132 -12.64 6.05 -0.52
CA ARG A 132 -12.27 7.14 0.41
C ARG A 132 -12.96 7.01 1.77
N ASP A 133 -14.20 6.52 1.80
CA ASP A 133 -14.96 6.32 3.02
C ASP A 133 -14.33 5.24 3.93
N VAL A 134 -13.82 4.16 3.35
CA VAL A 134 -13.08 3.12 4.08
C VAL A 134 -11.79 3.69 4.67
N VAL A 135 -11.02 4.44 3.87
CA VAL A 135 -9.80 5.11 4.35
C VAL A 135 -10.12 6.06 5.50
N HIS A 136 -11.10 6.94 5.31
CA HIS A 136 -11.47 7.95 6.30
C HIS A 136 -11.89 7.33 7.63
N ARG A 137 -12.73 6.27 7.61
CA ARG A 137 -13.14 5.55 8.82
C ARG A 137 -11.95 4.90 9.53
N GLN A 138 -11.07 4.24 8.77
CA GLN A 138 -9.91 3.57 9.34
C GLN A 138 -8.90 4.57 9.94
N VAL A 139 -8.66 5.70 9.28
CA VAL A 139 -7.79 6.78 9.78
C VAL A 139 -8.39 7.41 11.04
N THR A 140 -9.70 7.69 11.04
CA THR A 140 -10.40 8.23 12.22
C THR A 140 -10.27 7.30 13.42
N ALA A 141 -10.44 5.99 13.22
CA ALA A 141 -10.27 5.00 14.28
C ALA A 141 -8.82 4.98 14.83
N LEU A 142 -7.81 5.09 13.97
CA LEU A 142 -6.41 5.15 14.39
C LEU A 142 -6.10 6.43 15.18
N ILE A 143 -6.65 7.57 14.76
CA ILE A 143 -6.49 8.85 15.48
C ILE A 143 -7.08 8.73 16.89
N ALA A 144 -8.29 8.18 17.02
CA ALA A 144 -8.94 7.99 18.30
C ALA A 144 -8.12 7.10 19.26
N LEU A 145 -7.46 6.06 18.74
CA LEU A 145 -6.59 5.17 19.53
C LEU A 145 -5.25 5.82 19.93
N SER A 146 -4.80 6.84 19.21
CA SER A 146 -3.54 7.54 19.51
C SER A 146 -3.69 8.70 20.50
N ALA A 147 -4.93 9.11 20.79
CA ALA A 147 -5.25 10.21 21.69
C ALA A 147 -5.57 9.76 23.13
N GLY A 148 -5.66 8.45 23.38
CA GLY A 148 -5.85 7.84 24.70
C GLY A 148 -4.57 7.21 25.22
#